data_AF-A0A7Y1SPA6-F1
#
_entry.id   AF-A0A7Y1SPA6-F1
#
_cell.length_a   1.000
_cell.length_b   1.000
_cell.length_c   1.000
_cell.angle_alpha   90.00
_cell.angle_beta   90.00
_cell.angle_gamma   90.00
#
_symmetry.space_group_name_H-M   'P 1'
#
loop_
_entity.id
_entity.type
_entity.pdbx_description
1 polymer ?
#
loop_
_entity_poly.entity_id
_entity_poly.type
_entity_poly.pdbx_seq_one_letter_code
_entity_poly.pdbx_strand_id
1 'polypeptide(L)'
;MQTKSPAFEEFANLLTNAFGAAKGVSDEVRAAARARADRVIADMDLVSRDEFEAVKMMASDAQLEIEKLKAQIAKLEKAVKAAKKK
;
A
#
# COMPACT_ATOMS: atom_id res chain seq x y z
N MET A 1 51.64 -39.34 4.65
CA MET A 1 50.22 -39.62 4.31
C MET A 1 49.37 -38.75 5.21
N GLN A 2 48.64 -37.77 4.65
CA GLN A 2 47.83 -36.83 5.44
C GLN A 2 46.64 -37.57 6.07
N THR A 3 46.62 -37.61 7.40
CA THR A 3 45.48 -37.99 8.22
C THR A 3 44.40 -36.91 8.10
N LYS A 4 43.49 -37.08 7.13
CA LYS A 4 42.21 -36.36 7.11
C LYS A 4 41.22 -37.23 7.89
N SER A 5 40.84 -36.79 9.09
CA SER A 5 39.92 -37.53 9.96
C SER A 5 38.50 -37.57 9.35
N PRO A 6 37.97 -38.75 8.98
CA PRO A 6 36.68 -38.89 8.26
C PRO A 6 35.49 -38.26 9.00
N ALA A 7 35.50 -38.28 10.33
CA ALA A 7 34.42 -37.73 11.17
C ALA A 7 34.22 -36.21 11.02
N PHE A 8 35.29 -35.46 10.71
CA PHE A 8 35.16 -34.02 10.48
C PHE A 8 34.53 -33.71 9.12
N GLU A 9 34.83 -34.52 8.11
CA GLU A 9 34.29 -34.37 6.75
C GLU A 9 32.80 -34.71 6.71
N GLU A 10 32.37 -35.76 7.41
CA GLU A 10 30.95 -36.10 7.57
C GLU A 10 30.17 -35.00 8.30
N PHE A 11 30.75 -34.39 9.34
CA PHE A 11 30.15 -33.25 10.03
C PHE A 11 30.07 -32.00 9.15
N ALA A 12 31.11 -31.71 8.38
CA ALA A 12 31.11 -30.59 7.43
C ALA A 12 30.05 -30.78 6.33
N ASN A 13 29.88 -32.01 5.84
CA ASN A 13 28.84 -32.36 4.88
C ASN A 13 27.44 -32.26 5.48
N LEU A 14 27.24 -32.73 6.72
CA LEU A 14 25.98 -32.58 7.46
C LEU A 14 25.62 -31.10 7.64
N LEU A 15 26.57 -30.28 8.07
CA LEU A 15 26.37 -28.84 8.23
C LEU A 15 26.00 -28.20 6.89
N THR A 16 26.73 -28.49 5.81
CA THR A 16 26.46 -27.93 4.48
C THR A 16 25.06 -28.30 3.99
N ASN A 17 24.65 -29.56 4.18
CA ASN A 17 23.30 -30.03 3.86
C ASN A 17 22.22 -29.37 4.73
N ALA A 18 22.48 -29.20 6.02
CA ALA A 18 21.57 -28.53 6.95
C ALA A 18 21.43 -27.04 6.63
N PHE A 19 22.50 -26.35 6.25
CA PHE A 19 22.45 -24.96 5.78
C PHE A 19 21.65 -24.83 4.49
N GLY A 20 21.80 -25.77 3.55
CA GLY A 20 20.98 -25.82 2.33
C GLY A 20 19.49 -26.03 2.62
N ALA A 21 19.16 -26.98 3.51
CA ALA A 21 17.79 -27.23 3.93
C ALA A 21 17.18 -26.04 4.69
N ALA A 22 17.92 -25.42 5.60
CA ALA A 22 17.47 -24.26 6.36
C ALA A 22 17.19 -23.05 5.44
N LYS A 23 18.00 -22.87 4.38
CA LYS A 23 17.76 -21.83 3.37
C LYS A 23 16.48 -22.11 2.57
N GLY A 24 16.25 -23.35 2.14
CA GLY A 24 15.01 -23.74 1.47
C GLY A 24 13.77 -23.51 2.33
N VAL A 25 13.82 -23.92 3.60
CA VAL A 25 12.73 -23.68 4.57
C VAL A 25 12.48 -22.17 4.77
N SER A 26 13.54 -21.36 4.86
CA SER A 26 13.42 -19.90 4.99
C SER A 26 12.71 -19.27 3.78
N ASP A 27 13.06 -19.70 2.57
CA ASP A 27 12.45 -19.20 1.34
C ASP A 27 10.97 -19.62 1.23
N GLU A 28 10.64 -20.85 1.63
CA GLU A 28 9.26 -21.34 1.71
C GLU A 28 8.42 -20.57 2.74
N VAL A 29 8.98 -20.31 3.93
CA VAL A 29 8.32 -19.50 4.97
C VAL A 29 8.05 -18.09 4.47
N ARG A 30 8.99 -17.46 3.75
CA ARG A 30 8.78 -16.14 3.15
C ARG A 30 7.67 -16.14 2.10
N ALA A 31 7.64 -17.16 1.24
CA ALA A 31 6.59 -17.31 0.23
C ALA A 31 5.22 -17.50 0.88
N ALA A 32 5.12 -18.35 1.91
CA ALA A 32 3.90 -18.57 2.68
C ALA A 32 3.45 -17.31 3.41
N ALA A 33 4.38 -16.54 3.98
CA ALA A 33 4.09 -15.27 4.65
C ALA A 33 3.54 -14.22 3.67
N ARG A 34 4.12 -14.09 2.47
CA ARG A 34 3.59 -13.22 1.41
C ARG A 34 2.19 -13.63 0.99
N ALA A 35 1.98 -14.91 0.70
CA ALA A 35 0.65 -15.40 0.32
C ALA A 35 -0.40 -15.18 1.42
N ARG A 36 0.00 -15.25 2.70
CA ARG A 36 -0.88 -14.93 3.83
C ARG A 36 -1.19 -13.43 3.89
N ALA A 37 -0.19 -12.56 3.69
CA ALA A 37 -0.38 -11.12 3.64
C ALA A 37 -1.29 -10.70 2.48
N ASP A 38 -1.08 -11.27 1.28
CA ASP A 38 -1.90 -10.98 0.10
C ASP A 38 -3.37 -11.36 0.33
N ARG A 39 -3.64 -12.50 0.98
CA ARG A 39 -5.01 -12.86 1.38
C ARG A 39 -5.61 -11.87 2.38
N VAL A 40 -4.85 -11.49 3.42
CA VAL A 40 -5.35 -10.53 4.41
C VAL A 40 -5.67 -9.19 3.73
N ILE A 41 -4.83 -8.72 2.81
CA ILE A 41 -5.07 -7.49 2.05
C ILE A 41 -6.28 -7.64 1.13
N ALA A 42 -6.45 -8.79 0.48
CA ALA A 42 -7.60 -9.06 -0.38
C ALA A 42 -8.92 -9.17 0.40
N ASP A 43 -8.87 -9.62 1.66
CA ASP A 43 -10.02 -9.67 2.57
C ASP A 43 -10.33 -8.29 3.19
N MET A 44 -9.43 -7.30 3.05
CA MET A 44 -9.69 -5.93 3.49
C MET A 44 -10.47 -5.17 2.40
N ASP A 45 -11.46 -4.37 2.84
CA ASP A 45 -12.23 -3.47 1.97
C ASP A 45 -11.39 -2.23 1.63
N LEU A 46 -10.35 -2.42 0.81
CA LEU A 46 -9.45 -1.35 0.37
C LEU A 46 -9.89 -0.81 -0.98
N VAL A 47 -9.95 0.51 -1.08
CA VAL A 47 -10.11 1.19 -2.38
C VAL A 47 -8.85 1.05 -3.22
N SER A 48 -9.01 0.88 -4.52
CA SER A 48 -7.87 0.88 -5.43
C SER A 48 -7.22 2.27 -5.45
N ARG A 49 -5.94 2.31 -5.81
CA ARG A 49 -5.21 3.57 -5.94
C ARG A 49 -5.86 4.50 -6.98
N ASP A 50 -6.36 3.93 -8.07
CA ASP A 50 -6.96 4.70 -9.17
C ASP A 50 -8.30 5.32 -8.74
N GLU A 51 -9.13 4.58 -8.01
CA GLU A 51 -10.37 5.12 -7.42
C GLU A 51 -10.08 6.22 -6.40
N PHE A 52 -9.06 6.03 -5.56
CA PHE A 52 -8.64 7.02 -4.58
C PHE A 52 -8.20 8.33 -5.26
N GLU A 53 -7.35 8.24 -6.28
CA GLU A 53 -6.91 9.44 -7.01
C GLU A 53 -8.05 10.09 -7.80
N ALA A 54 -8.97 9.31 -8.37
CA ALA A 54 -10.16 9.84 -9.04
C ALA A 54 -11.04 10.66 -8.08
N VAL A 55 -11.35 10.11 -6.91
CA VAL A 55 -12.16 10.81 -5.89
C VAL A 55 -11.43 12.04 -5.35
N LYS A 56 -10.11 11.96 -5.16
CA LYS A 56 -9.29 13.09 -4.71
C LYS A 56 -9.28 14.24 -5.70
N MET A 57 -9.16 13.96 -7.00
CA MET A 57 -9.28 14.98 -8.04
C MET A 57 -10.67 15.59 -8.06
N MET A 58 -11.72 14.75 -8.04
CA MET A 58 -13.10 15.22 -7.99
C MET A 58 -13.37 16.11 -6.76
N ALA A 59 -12.84 15.75 -5.59
CA ALA A 59 -12.98 16.53 -4.38
C ALA A 59 -12.28 17.90 -4.49
N SER A 60 -11.09 17.93 -5.09
CA SER A 60 -10.37 19.18 -5.36
C SER A 60 -11.15 20.10 -6.30
N ASP A 61 -11.66 19.57 -7.41
CA ASP A 61 -12.43 20.34 -8.39
C ASP A 61 -13.74 20.86 -7.80
N ALA A 62 -14.43 20.02 -7.01
CA ALA A 62 -15.65 20.42 -6.31
C ALA A 62 -15.40 21.57 -5.32
N GLN A 63 -14.28 21.58 -4.60
CA GLN A 63 -13.93 22.68 -3.70
C GLN A 63 -13.74 23.99 -4.47
N LEU A 64 -13.06 23.97 -5.61
CA LEU A 64 -12.88 25.14 -6.46
C LEU A 64 -14.22 25.67 -6.99
N GLU A 65 -15.10 24.77 -7.43
CA GLU A 65 -16.43 25.14 -7.90
C GLU A 65 -17.30 25.73 -6.79
N ILE A 66 -17.25 25.16 -5.59
CA ILE A 66 -17.97 25.67 -4.40
C ILE A 66 -17.55 27.11 -4.11
N GLU A 67 -16.26 27.42 -4.09
CA GLU A 67 -15.79 28.78 -3.82
C GLU A 67 -16.23 29.78 -4.91
N LYS A 68 -16.21 29.36 -6.17
CA LYS A 68 -16.74 30.16 -7.29
C LYS A 68 -18.24 30.44 -7.13
N LEU A 69 -19.03 29.42 -6.80
CA LEU A 69 -20.47 29.56 -6.59
C LEU A 69 -20.78 30.44 -5.38
N LYS A 70 -20.09 30.27 -4.25
CA LYS A 70 -20.22 31.15 -3.07
C LYS A 70 -19.97 32.62 -3.43
N ALA A 71 -18.92 32.90 -4.21
CA ALA A 71 -18.63 34.26 -4.65
C ALA A 71 -19.74 34.84 -5.55
N GLN A 72 -20.35 34.03 -6.42
CA GLN A 72 -21.48 34.44 -7.24
C GLN A 72 -22.73 34.70 -6.41
N ILE A 73 -23.05 33.81 -5.46
CA ILE A 73 -24.17 33.96 -4.54
C ILE A 73 -24.02 35.28 -3.75
N ALA A 74 -22.84 35.55 -3.17
CA ALA A 74 -22.61 36.78 -2.43
C ALA A 74 -22.79 38.05 -3.29
N LYS A 75 -22.41 38.02 -4.58
CA LYS A 75 -22.65 39.13 -5.51
C LYS A 75 -24.15 39.32 -5.78
N LEU A 76 -24.87 38.23 -6.03
CA LEU A 76 -26.31 38.27 -6.29
C LEU A 76 -27.08 38.75 -5.05
N GLU A 77 -26.74 38.26 -3.86
CA GLU A 77 -27.35 38.72 -2.61
C GLU A 77 -27.17 40.23 -2.38
N LYS A 78 -25.98 40.77 -2.68
CA LYS A 78 -25.74 42.21 -2.63
C LYS A 78 -26.60 42.97 -3.63
N ALA A 79 -26.70 42.47 -4.87
CA ALA A 79 -27.54 43.09 -5.90
C ALA A 79 -29.02 43.11 -5.52
N VAL A 80 -29.54 41.99 -4.98
CA VAL A 80 -30.93 41.90 -4.50
C VAL A 80 -31.19 42.87 -3.34
N LYS A 81 -30.26 42.96 -2.37
CA LYS A 81 -30.38 43.94 -1.28
C LYS A 81 -30.37 45.38 -1.78
N ALA A 82 -29.54 45.70 -2.77
CA ALA A 82 -29.49 47.03 -3.38
C ALA A 82 -30.79 47.35 -4.14
N ALA A 83 -31.36 46.40 -4.86
CA ALA A 83 -32.64 46.55 -5.56
C ALA A 83 -33.82 46.75 -4.60
N LYS A 84 -33.83 46.09 -3.45
CA LYS A 84 -34.86 46.26 -2.40
C LYS A 84 -34.77 47.59 -1.63
N LYS A 85 -33.63 48.29 -1.71
CA LYS A 85 -33.40 49.58 -1.01
C LYS A 85 -33.75 50.79 -1.87
N LYS A 86 -33.94 50.60 -3.18
CA LYS A 86 -34.52 51.60 -4.09
C LYS A 86 -36.03 51.46 -4.11
#